data_AF-A0A3S4VX34-F1
#
_entry.id   AF-A0A3S4VX34-F1
#
_cell.length_a   1.000
_cell.length_b   1.000
_cell.length_c   1.000
_cell.angle_alpha   90.00
_cell.angle_beta   90.00
_cell.angle_gamma   90.00
#
_symmetry.space_group_name_H-M   'P 1'
#
loop_
_entity.id
_entity.type
_entity.pdbx_description
1 polymer ?
#
loop_
_entity_poly.entity_id
_entity_poly.type
_entity_poly.pdbx_seq_one_letter_code
_entity_poly.pdbx_strand_id
1 'polypeptide(L)' 'MSKKDKIIKDLKNNPNNVRFETLKILLESEGYECFNKGGSHHQFRRM' A
#
# COMPACT_ATOMS: atom_id res chain seq x y z
N MET A 1 18.12 -0.89 -7.50
CA MET A 1 16.76 -1.22 -7.00
C MET A 1 15.99 0.07 -6.86
N SER A 2 14.84 0.16 -7.51
CA SER A 2 13.94 1.30 -7.36
C SER A 2 13.37 1.33 -5.93
N LYS A 3 12.86 2.50 -5.51
CA LYS A 3 12.20 2.66 -4.20
C LYS A 3 11.03 1.69 -4.04
N LYS A 4 10.30 1.42 -5.13
CA LYS A 4 9.22 0.42 -5.21
C LYS A 4 9.72 -1.00 -4.93
N ASP A 5 10.84 -1.40 -5.56
CA ASP A 5 11.40 -2.75 -5.38
C ASP A 5 11.81 -3.01 -3.93
N LYS A 6 12.37 -1.99 -3.25
CA LYS A 6 12.72 -2.08 -1.84
C LYS A 6 11.49 -2.30 -0.97
N ILE A 7 10.42 -1.52 -1.20
CA ILE A 7 9.14 -1.68 -0.49
C ILE A 7 8.58 -3.10 -0.71
N ILE A 8 8.54 -3.59 -1.95
CA ILE A 8 8.03 -4.93 -2.26
C ILE A 8 8.88 -6.01 -1.57
N LYS A 9 10.20 -5.86 -1.55
CA LYS A 9 11.10 -6.80 -0.88
C LYS A 9 10.85 -6.81 0.63
N ASP A 10 10.72 -5.64 1.24
CA ASP A 10 10.48 -5.52 2.68
C ASP A 10 9.10 -6.09 3.06
N LEU A 11 8.07 -5.86 2.24
CA LEU A 11 6.74 -6.47 2.42
C LEU A 11 6.75 -8.00 2.33
N LYS A 12 7.55 -8.56 1.41
CA LYS A 12 7.70 -10.02 1.29
C LYS A 12 8.40 -10.63 2.50
N ASN A 13 9.38 -9.92 3.06
CA ASN A 13 10.15 -10.38 4.22
C ASN A 13 9.40 -10.18 5.54
N ASN A 14 8.63 -9.10 5.65
CA ASN A 14 7.82 -8.78 6.82
C ASN A 14 6.46 -8.21 6.40
N PRO A 15 5.47 -9.10 6.13
CA PRO A 15 4.14 -8.67 5.71
C PRO A 15 3.32 -8.05 6.85
N ASN A 16 3.76 -8.19 8.10
CA ASN A 16 3.04 -7.74 9.29
C ASN A 16 3.53 -6.35 9.72
N ASN A 17 2.64 -5.59 10.36
CA ASN A 17 2.95 -4.26 10.94
C ASN A 17 3.51 -3.23 9.93
N VAL A 18 3.09 -3.35 8.67
CA VAL A 18 3.44 -2.38 7.63
C VAL A 18 2.65 -1.09 7.85
N ARG A 19 3.32 0.05 7.77
CA ARG A 19 2.65 1.36 7.82
C ARG A 19 1.64 1.49 6.68
N PHE A 20 0.45 1.98 7.01
CA PHE A 20 -0.60 2.25 6.03
C PHE A 20 -0.12 3.14 4.88
N GLU A 21 0.65 4.19 5.18
CA GLU A 21 1.21 5.11 4.18
C GLU A 21 2.08 4.40 3.15
N THR A 22 2.85 3.39 3.57
CA THR A 22 3.68 2.57 2.68
C THR A 22 2.83 1.76 1.72
N LEU A 23 1.76 1.14 2.23
CA LEU A 23 0.80 0.40 1.41
C LEU A 23 0.05 1.34 0.46
N LYS A 24 -0.36 2.52 0.94
CA LYS A 24 -1.06 3.53 0.15
C LYS A 24 -0.22 3.98 -1.04
N ILE A 25 1.04 4.38 -0.82
CA ILE A 25 1.97 4.80 -1.88
C ILE A 25 2.19 3.67 -2.89
N LEU A 26 2.40 2.44 -2.41
CA LEU A 26 2.61 1.30 -3.30
C LEU A 26 1.37 1.05 -4.18
N LEU A 27 0.19 0.96 -3.58
CA LEU A 27 -1.04 0.64 -4.30
C LEU A 27 -1.46 1.77 -5.25
N GLU A 28 -1.31 3.03 -4.85
CA GLU A 28 -1.54 4.20 -5.73
C GLU A 28 -0.58 4.20 -6.93
N SER A 29 0.68 3.78 -6.74
CA SER A 29 1.63 3.63 -7.87
C SER A 29 1.23 2.53 -8.86
N GLU A 30 0.44 1.54 -8.43
CA GLU A 30 -0.10 0.46 -9.26
C GLU A 30 -1.49 0.77 -9.85
N GLY A 31 -1.97 2.02 -9.68
CA GLY A 31 -3.25 2.49 -10.20
C GLY A 31 -4.45 2.16 -9.32
N TYR A 32 -4.26 1.77 -8.06
CA TYR A 32 -5.36 1.63 -7.10
C TYR A 32 -5.67 2.97 -6.44
N GLU A 33 -6.94 3.23 -6.19
CA GLU A 33 -7.40 4.39 -5.43
C GLU A 33 -7.83 3.97 -4.03
N CYS A 34 -7.48 4.82 -3.05
CA CYS A 34 -7.84 4.61 -1.66
C CYS A 34 -9.21 5.23 -1.34
N PHE A 35 -10.16 4.37 -0.97
CA PHE A 35 -11.50 4.74 -0.54
C PHE A 35 -11.64 4.58 0.98
N ASN A 36 -12.09 5.63 1.65
CA ASN A 36 -12.42 5.63 3.07
C ASN A 36 -13.76 6.36 3.29
N LYS A 37 -14.66 5.77 4.08
CA LYS A 37 -15.99 6.33 4.40
C LYS A 37 -16.12 6.86 5.83
N GLY A 38 -15.03 7.40 6.40
CA GLY A 38 -15.01 7.99 7.74
C GLY A 38 -14.77 6.99 8.87
N GLY A 39 -13.76 6.13 8.72
CA GLY A 39 -13.36 5.17 9.76
C GLY A 39 -11.91 4.69 9.60
N SER A 40 -11.47 3.74 10.42
CA SER A 40 -10.11 3.17 10.33
C SER A 40 -9.93 2.18 9.17
N HIS A 41 -11.03 1.73 8.55
CA HIS A 41 -10.98 0.79 7.44
C HIS A 41 -10.79 1.51 6.11
N HIS A 42 -9.67 1.22 5.45
CA HIS A 42 -9.36 1.68 4.10
C HIS A 42 -9.59 0.55 3.10
N GLN A 43 -10.25 0.87 1.98
CA GLN A 43 -10.44 -0.05 0.85
C GLN A 43 -9.67 0.50 -0.34
N PHE A 44 -8.93 -0.36 -1.03
CA PHE A 44 -8.28 0.00 -2.29
C PHE A 44 -9.04 -0.64 -3.44
N ARG A 45 -9.32 0.14 -4.49
CA ARG A 45 -10.02 -0.35 -5.69
C ARG A 45 -9.28 0.12 -6.93
N ARG A 46 -9.21 -0.72 -7.95
CA ARG A 46 -8.71 -0.35 -9.28
C ARG A 46 -9.93 -0.20 -10.18
N MET A 47 -10.10 0.97 -10.80
CA MET A 47 -11.13 1.19 -11.82
C MET A 47 -10.72 0.61 -13.16
#